data_AF-A0A4Q1L373-F1
#
_entry.id   AF-A0A4Q1L373-F1
#
_cell.length_a   1.000
_cell.length_b   1.000
_cell.length_c   1.000
_cell.angle_alpha   90.00
_cell.angle_beta   90.00
_cell.angle_gamma   90.00
#
_symmetry.space_group_name_H-M   'P 1'
#
loop_
_entity.id
_entity.type
_entity.pdbx_description
1 polymer ?
#
loop_
_entity_poly.entity_id
_entity_poly.type
_entity_poly.pdbx_seq_one_letter_code
_entity_poly.pdbx_strand_id
1 'polypeptide(L)'
;MDALGLDFDELTALLVETDKDKHFLVEVSPESVEAWAALLGVPVRRRYVADEHLEARAAQGIEPGALAGTYVPDNPSVMSGDFGEMIAAFYLASKQDGAIDPLKWRFKNDRNKSAPTSDVVRFFLPAWPEASEEDHAECAEVKSKPSSGNSKPIVSTLKGSETDRSGRLDKTLNWLKELAIQGTLADPDWDEAMRIRFAEHHFDAALIGPVDYNYTTDKAGLLIGGVDSNADGGVS
;
A
#
# COMPACT_ATOMS: atom_id res chain seq x y z
N MET A 1 -12.07 -5.83 11.85
CA MET A 1 -12.40 -5.32 10.51
C MET A 1 -12.02 -3.84 10.41
N ASP A 2 -11.22 -3.45 9.42
CA ASP A 2 -10.75 -2.07 9.20
C ASP A 2 -11.76 -1.21 8.43
N ALA A 3 -11.40 0.06 8.16
CA ALA A 3 -12.20 1.01 7.36
C ALA A 3 -12.48 0.52 5.92
N LEU A 4 -11.68 -0.41 5.41
CA LEU A 4 -11.84 -1.01 4.08
C LEU A 4 -12.61 -2.32 4.11
N GLY A 5 -13.10 -2.75 5.28
CA GLY A 5 -13.84 -3.99 5.47
C GLY A 5 -12.98 -5.25 5.49
N LEU A 6 -11.66 -5.11 5.69
CA LEU A 6 -10.74 -6.24 5.78
C LEU A 6 -10.64 -6.71 7.23
N ASP A 7 -10.75 -8.02 7.44
CA ASP A 7 -10.42 -8.64 8.69
C ASP A 7 -8.93 -9.01 8.72
N PHE A 8 -8.16 -8.35 9.59
CA PHE A 8 -6.72 -8.58 9.68
C PHE A 8 -6.37 -9.93 10.32
N ASP A 9 -7.23 -10.49 11.17
CA ASP A 9 -7.02 -11.82 11.74
C ASP A 9 -7.22 -12.88 10.64
N GLU A 10 -8.26 -12.74 9.81
CA GLU A 10 -8.45 -13.62 8.65
C GLU A 10 -7.33 -13.47 7.61
N LEU A 11 -6.88 -12.24 7.33
CA LEU A 11 -5.77 -11.99 6.41
C LEU A 11 -4.50 -12.70 6.89
N THR A 12 -4.10 -12.46 8.14
CA THR A 12 -2.84 -12.97 8.70
C THR A 12 -2.87 -14.49 8.84
N ALA A 13 -4.02 -15.10 9.10
CA ALA A 13 -4.17 -16.56 9.11
C ALA A 13 -3.88 -17.22 7.75
N LEU A 14 -3.97 -16.47 6.65
CA LEU A 14 -3.72 -16.95 5.28
C LEU A 14 -2.27 -16.67 4.82
N LEU A 15 -1.46 -16.04 5.66
CA LEU A 15 -0.08 -15.66 5.37
C LEU A 15 0.92 -16.57 6.09
N VAL A 16 1.97 -16.95 5.38
CA VAL A 16 3.14 -17.60 5.95
C VAL A 16 4.27 -16.58 5.99
N GLU A 17 4.70 -16.21 7.20
CA GLU A 17 5.82 -15.29 7.42
C GLU A 17 7.12 -16.05 7.59
N THR A 18 8.13 -15.66 6.80
CA THR A 18 9.50 -16.10 6.96
C THR A 18 10.41 -14.90 7.13
N ASP A 19 11.03 -14.78 8.30
CA ASP A 19 12.10 -13.80 8.55
C ASP A 19 13.34 -14.15 7.71
N LYS A 20 13.86 -13.16 7.00
CA LYS A 20 15.05 -13.26 6.15
C LYS A 20 16.03 -12.11 6.45
N ASP A 21 16.60 -12.03 7.65
CA ASP A 21 17.72 -11.15 8.07
C ASP A 21 17.50 -9.64 7.80
N LYS A 22 17.39 -9.23 6.54
CA LYS A 22 17.12 -7.85 6.05
C LYS A 22 15.75 -7.65 5.40
N HIS A 23 14.92 -8.68 5.33
CA HIS A 23 13.56 -8.59 4.76
C HIS A 23 12.64 -9.65 5.37
N PHE A 24 11.34 -9.42 5.25
CA PHE A 24 10.28 -10.39 5.52
C PHE A 24 9.78 -10.95 4.19
N LEU A 25 9.71 -12.28 4.11
CA LEU A 25 8.99 -12.97 3.06
C LEU A 25 7.61 -13.33 3.60
N VAL A 26 6.58 -12.88 2.90
CA VAL A 26 5.18 -13.20 3.15
C VAL A 26 4.67 -14.03 1.98
N GLU A 27 4.19 -15.24 2.27
CA GLU A 27 3.73 -16.18 1.27
C GLU A 27 2.26 -16.52 1.46
N VAL A 28 1.59 -16.77 0.33
CA VAL A 28 0.22 -17.30 0.29
C VAL A 28 0.26 -18.71 -0.24
N SER A 29 -0.35 -19.64 0.49
CA SER A 29 -0.47 -21.03 0.02
C SER A 29 -1.36 -21.10 -1.23
N PRO A 30 -1.03 -21.92 -2.24
CA PRO A 30 -1.90 -22.21 -3.37
C PRO A 30 -3.31 -22.66 -2.96
N GLU A 31 -3.43 -23.34 -1.83
CA GLU A 31 -4.71 -23.80 -1.27
C GLU A 31 -5.59 -22.64 -0.75
N SER A 32 -4.97 -21.50 -0.46
CA SER A 32 -5.64 -20.31 0.09
C SER A 32 -6.12 -19.33 -0.99
N VAL A 33 -5.85 -19.58 -2.27
CA VAL A 33 -6.11 -18.63 -3.37
C VAL A 33 -7.58 -18.22 -3.46
N GLU A 34 -8.52 -19.17 -3.38
CA GLU A 34 -9.96 -18.86 -3.44
C GLU A 34 -10.42 -18.05 -2.22
N ALA A 35 -9.95 -18.42 -1.03
CA ALA A 35 -10.24 -17.69 0.21
C ALA A 35 -9.68 -16.27 0.15
N TRP A 36 -8.49 -16.10 -0.42
CA TRP A 36 -7.86 -14.80 -0.64
C TRP A 36 -8.67 -13.92 -1.59
N ALA A 37 -9.12 -14.47 -2.72
CA ALA A 37 -9.94 -13.74 -3.68
C ALA A 37 -11.26 -13.26 -3.06
N ALA A 38 -11.89 -14.10 -2.23
CA ALA A 38 -13.09 -13.75 -1.50
C ALA A 38 -12.86 -12.65 -0.46
N LEU A 39 -11.78 -12.78 0.33
CA LEU A 39 -11.44 -11.83 1.40
C LEU A 39 -11.05 -10.45 0.85
N LEU A 40 -10.26 -10.41 -0.22
CA LEU A 40 -9.61 -9.18 -0.69
C LEU A 40 -10.38 -8.43 -1.76
N GLY A 41 -11.36 -9.05 -2.43
CA GLY A 41 -12.04 -8.43 -3.58
C GLY A 41 -12.63 -7.05 -3.29
N VAL A 42 -13.37 -6.91 -2.17
CA VAL A 42 -13.94 -5.63 -1.75
C VAL A 42 -12.88 -4.66 -1.21
N PRO A 43 -12.00 -5.05 -0.26
CA PRO A 43 -10.93 -4.18 0.23
C PRO A 43 -10.02 -3.62 -0.87
N VAL A 44 -9.61 -4.45 -1.83
CA VAL A 44 -8.78 -4.01 -2.97
C VAL A 44 -9.52 -3.01 -3.84
N ARG A 45 -10.80 -3.26 -4.18
CA ARG A 45 -11.59 -2.30 -4.96
C ARG A 45 -11.75 -0.98 -4.21
N ARG A 46 -11.94 -1.02 -2.89
CA ARG A 46 -12.00 0.18 -2.03
C ARG A 46 -10.69 0.97 -2.02
N ARG A 47 -9.54 0.38 -2.33
CA ARG A 47 -8.28 1.14 -2.54
C ARG A 47 -8.28 1.99 -3.81
N TYR A 48 -9.11 1.66 -4.80
CA TYR A 48 -9.24 2.45 -6.03
C TYR A 48 -10.43 3.41 -6.01
N VAL A 49 -11.54 3.04 -5.37
CA VAL A 49 -12.76 3.84 -5.34
C VAL A 49 -13.61 3.53 -4.12
N ALA A 50 -14.09 4.57 -3.43
CA ALA A 50 -14.95 4.47 -2.25
C ALA A 50 -16.35 3.92 -2.59
N ASP A 51 -17.01 3.29 -1.61
CA ASP A 51 -18.38 2.80 -1.79
C ASP A 51 -19.37 3.95 -2.01
N GLU A 52 -19.24 5.01 -1.21
CA GLU A 52 -20.09 6.19 -1.23
C GLU A 52 -20.08 6.85 -2.62
N HIS A 53 -18.92 6.83 -3.28
CA HIS A 53 -18.81 7.33 -4.64
C HIS A 53 -19.58 6.46 -5.64
N LEU A 54 -19.46 5.13 -5.54
CA LEU A 54 -20.20 4.22 -6.42
C LEU A 54 -21.71 4.33 -6.18
N GLU A 55 -22.13 4.38 -4.91
CA GLU A 55 -23.53 4.50 -4.51
C GLU A 55 -24.16 5.82 -4.99
N ALA A 56 -23.47 6.94 -4.81
CA ALA A 56 -23.94 8.24 -5.28
C ALA A 56 -24.14 8.28 -6.80
N ARG A 57 -23.30 7.56 -7.55
CA ARG A 57 -23.41 7.46 -9.02
C ARG A 57 -24.45 6.43 -9.45
N ALA A 58 -24.61 5.36 -8.68
CA ALA A 58 -25.69 4.39 -8.88
C ALA A 58 -27.07 5.03 -8.72
N ALA A 59 -27.23 5.93 -7.75
CA ALA A 59 -28.45 6.73 -7.58
C ALA A 59 -28.76 7.62 -8.81
N GLN A 60 -27.77 7.89 -9.66
CA GLN A 60 -27.92 8.62 -10.92
C GLN A 60 -28.11 7.68 -12.13
N GLY A 61 -28.29 6.38 -11.90
CA GLY A 61 -28.54 5.36 -12.93
C GLY A 61 -27.28 4.79 -13.58
N ILE A 62 -26.08 5.02 -13.02
CA ILE A 62 -24.84 4.47 -13.53
C ILE A 62 -24.60 3.09 -12.89
N GLU A 63 -24.29 2.08 -13.70
CA GLU A 63 -24.03 0.73 -13.19
C GLU A 63 -22.70 0.70 -12.38
N PRO A 64 -22.71 0.27 -11.10
CA PRO A 64 -21.53 0.32 -10.22
C PRO A 64 -20.30 -0.43 -10.74
N GLY A 65 -20.47 -1.60 -11.36
CA GLY A 65 -19.38 -2.42 -11.89
C GLY A 65 -18.67 -1.73 -13.06
N ALA A 66 -19.43 -1.19 -14.01
CA ALA A 66 -18.92 -0.41 -15.13
C ALA A 66 -18.18 0.83 -14.65
N LEU A 67 -18.70 1.50 -13.61
CA LEU A 67 -18.04 2.65 -12.99
C LEU A 67 -16.76 2.24 -12.27
N ALA A 68 -16.77 1.18 -11.46
CA ALA A 68 -15.57 0.66 -10.79
C ALA A 68 -14.49 0.28 -11.81
N GLY A 69 -14.88 -0.30 -12.94
CA GLY A 69 -14.01 -0.58 -14.08
C GLY A 69 -13.42 0.67 -14.74
N THR A 70 -13.85 1.90 -14.38
CA THR A 70 -13.18 3.15 -14.79
C THR A 70 -11.98 3.49 -13.91
N TYR A 71 -11.94 3.02 -12.66
CA TYR A 71 -10.89 3.30 -11.68
C TYR A 71 -9.86 2.16 -11.57
N VAL A 72 -10.32 0.92 -11.67
CA VAL A 72 -9.47 -0.26 -11.55
C VAL A 72 -8.63 -0.42 -12.84
N PRO A 73 -7.30 -0.63 -12.74
CA PRO A 73 -6.45 -0.89 -13.91
C PRO A 73 -6.93 -2.10 -14.72
N ASP A 74 -6.75 -2.03 -16.03
CA ASP A 74 -6.91 -3.16 -16.96
C ASP A 74 -5.58 -3.54 -17.64
N ASN A 75 -4.49 -2.81 -17.37
CA ASN A 75 -3.14 -3.20 -17.74
C ASN A 75 -2.61 -4.27 -16.76
N PRO A 76 -2.28 -5.50 -17.22
CA PRO A 76 -1.87 -6.59 -16.33
C PRO A 76 -0.62 -6.29 -15.48
N SER A 77 0.34 -5.54 -16.03
CA SER A 77 1.56 -5.19 -15.31
C SER A 77 1.27 -4.20 -14.17
N VAL A 78 0.36 -3.26 -14.38
CA VAL A 78 -0.04 -2.29 -13.35
C VAL A 78 -0.92 -2.96 -12.31
N MET A 79 -1.87 -3.80 -12.72
CA MET A 79 -2.69 -4.59 -11.80
C MET A 79 -1.82 -5.43 -10.85
N SER A 80 -0.84 -6.15 -11.38
CA SER A 80 0.03 -6.99 -10.58
C SER A 80 0.97 -6.19 -9.66
N GLY A 81 1.39 -5.00 -10.09
CA GLY A 81 2.18 -4.08 -9.28
C GLY A 81 1.36 -3.53 -8.12
N ASP A 82 0.26 -2.84 -8.43
CA ASP A 82 -0.63 -2.24 -7.45
C ASP A 82 -1.16 -3.29 -6.45
N PHE A 83 -1.53 -4.48 -6.91
CA PHE A 83 -1.98 -5.55 -6.02
C PHE A 83 -0.89 -5.95 -5.02
N GLY A 84 0.35 -6.11 -5.47
CA GLY A 84 1.49 -6.39 -4.57
C GLY A 84 1.66 -5.30 -3.52
N GLU A 85 1.61 -4.03 -3.92
CA GLU A 85 1.72 -2.90 -2.99
C GLU A 85 0.55 -2.85 -1.98
N MET A 86 -0.68 -3.13 -2.43
CA MET A 86 -1.86 -3.15 -1.56
C MET A 86 -1.82 -4.27 -0.53
N ILE A 87 -1.37 -5.47 -0.91
CA ILE A 87 -1.13 -6.56 0.04
C ILE A 87 -0.11 -6.16 1.08
N ALA A 88 0.99 -5.52 0.67
CA ALA A 88 1.99 -5.05 1.60
C ALA A 88 1.41 -4.01 2.57
N ALA A 89 0.59 -3.08 2.08
CA ALA A 89 -0.10 -2.11 2.93
C ALA A 89 -1.05 -2.79 3.94
N PHE A 90 -1.85 -3.78 3.51
CA PHE A 90 -2.73 -4.55 4.40
C PHE A 90 -1.95 -5.35 5.45
N TYR A 91 -0.87 -5.99 5.05
CA TYR A 91 0.02 -6.72 5.96
C TYR A 91 0.65 -5.78 6.99
N LEU A 92 1.17 -4.63 6.56
CA LEU A 92 1.76 -3.68 7.50
C LEU A 92 0.70 -3.11 8.47
N ALA A 93 -0.53 -2.88 7.99
CA ALA A 93 -1.66 -2.46 8.82
C ALA A 93 -2.08 -3.54 9.83
N SER A 94 -1.96 -4.83 9.50
CA SER A 94 -2.24 -5.92 10.46
C SER A 94 -1.17 -6.05 11.55
N LYS A 95 0.03 -5.53 11.32
CA LYS A 95 1.15 -5.57 12.29
C LYS A 95 1.21 -4.38 13.22
N GLN A 96 0.66 -3.25 12.81
CA GLN A 96 0.77 -2.00 13.55
C GLN A 96 -0.48 -1.15 13.34
N ASP A 97 -1.19 -0.91 14.42
CA ASP A 97 -2.37 -0.04 14.47
C ASP A 97 -1.98 1.44 14.59
N GLY A 98 -2.93 2.33 14.33
CA GLY A 98 -2.76 3.79 14.45
C GLY A 98 -2.12 4.45 13.23
N ALA A 99 -1.77 3.66 12.20
CA ALA A 99 -1.27 4.16 10.94
C ALA A 99 -2.41 4.73 10.08
N ILE A 100 -2.25 5.95 9.59
CA ILE A 100 -3.14 6.57 8.60
C ILE A 100 -2.63 6.21 7.20
N ASP A 101 -3.49 5.55 6.42
CA ASP A 101 -3.24 5.22 5.03
C ASP A 101 -3.77 6.35 4.12
N PRO A 102 -2.93 6.97 3.26
CA PRO A 102 -3.38 8.03 2.37
C PRO A 102 -4.19 7.52 1.18
N LEU A 103 -4.42 6.21 1.03
CA LEU A 103 -5.23 5.62 -0.05
C LEU A 103 -4.78 6.08 -1.45
N LYS A 104 -3.45 6.19 -1.66
CA LYS A 104 -2.84 6.82 -2.83
C LYS A 104 -3.39 6.37 -4.19
N TRP A 105 -3.80 5.10 -4.33
CA TRP A 105 -4.29 4.55 -5.58
C TRP A 105 -5.61 5.20 -6.05
N ARG A 106 -6.40 5.80 -5.16
CA ARG A 106 -7.61 6.56 -5.52
C ARG A 106 -7.32 7.81 -6.35
N PHE A 107 -6.10 8.35 -6.27
CA PHE A 107 -5.74 9.64 -6.86
C PHE A 107 -4.91 9.52 -8.14
N LYS A 108 -4.82 8.31 -8.72
CA LYS A 108 -4.14 8.10 -9.98
C LYS A 108 -4.88 8.83 -11.10
N ASN A 109 -4.20 9.73 -11.81
CA ASN A 109 -4.75 10.40 -12.99
C ASN A 109 -5.08 9.42 -14.13
N ASP A 110 -4.29 8.35 -14.24
CA ASP A 110 -4.45 7.28 -15.22
C ASP A 110 -4.43 5.95 -14.48
N ARG A 111 -5.53 5.20 -14.56
CA ARG A 111 -5.67 3.89 -13.91
C ARG A 111 -4.56 2.92 -14.33
N ASN A 112 -4.01 3.08 -15.54
CA ASN A 112 -2.99 2.22 -16.13
C ASN A 112 -1.56 2.76 -16.01
N LYS A 113 -1.33 3.71 -15.10
CA LYS A 113 0.02 4.07 -14.65
C LYS A 113 0.19 3.67 -13.19
N SER A 114 1.40 3.41 -12.73
CA SER A 114 1.66 3.16 -11.31
C SER A 114 1.35 4.41 -10.47
N ALA A 115 0.94 4.20 -9.22
CA ALA A 115 0.83 5.31 -8.27
C ALA A 115 2.22 5.95 -8.06
N PRO A 116 2.31 7.28 -7.84
CA PRO A 116 3.59 7.97 -7.80
C PRO A 116 4.55 7.44 -6.72
N THR A 117 5.79 7.24 -7.17
CA THR A 117 7.00 7.16 -6.36
C THR A 117 7.06 6.04 -5.32
N SER A 118 6.74 6.25 -4.05
CA SER A 118 6.92 5.21 -3.01
C SER A 118 5.81 4.16 -3.06
N ASP A 119 6.17 2.89 -2.93
CA ASP A 119 5.24 1.76 -3.08
C ASP A 119 4.17 1.73 -1.97
N VAL A 120 4.56 1.84 -0.69
CA VAL A 120 3.64 2.04 0.44
C VAL A 120 4.10 3.23 1.27
N VAL A 121 3.16 4.07 1.69
CA VAL A 121 3.37 5.20 2.62
C VAL A 121 2.27 5.18 3.67
N ARG A 122 2.64 5.38 4.94
CA ARG A 122 1.71 5.47 6.07
C ARG A 122 2.14 6.61 7.00
N PHE A 123 1.19 7.24 7.66
CA PHE A 123 1.45 8.33 8.62
C PHE A 123 1.08 7.91 10.04
N PHE A 124 1.88 8.29 11.02
CA PHE A 124 1.59 8.12 12.43
C PHE A 124 1.53 9.49 13.06
N LEU A 125 0.32 9.90 13.43
CA LEU A 125 0.02 11.24 13.94
C LEU A 125 -0.71 11.14 15.29
N PRO A 126 0.00 10.75 16.37
CA PRO A 126 -0.64 10.34 17.63
C PRO A 126 -1.36 11.47 18.37
N ALA A 127 -0.92 12.72 18.20
CA ALA A 127 -1.54 13.90 18.80
C ALA A 127 -2.46 14.67 17.83
N TRP A 128 -2.74 14.09 16.66
CA TRP A 128 -3.55 14.72 15.63
C TRP A 128 -4.89 15.25 16.19
N PRO A 129 -5.32 16.48 15.84
CA PRO A 129 -4.79 17.38 14.80
C PRO A 129 -3.62 18.28 15.21
N GLU A 130 -3.14 18.19 16.44
CA GLU A 130 -1.99 18.97 16.90
C GLU A 130 -0.69 18.32 16.42
N ALA A 131 0.28 19.13 15.99
CA ALA A 131 1.58 18.63 15.61
C ALA A 131 2.33 18.07 16.82
N SER A 132 3.05 16.97 16.62
CA SER A 132 3.85 16.31 17.65
C SER A 132 5.25 16.00 17.15
N GLU A 133 6.22 15.94 18.07
CA GLU A 133 7.56 15.38 17.77
C GLU A 133 7.50 13.87 17.48
N GLU A 134 6.38 13.22 17.78
CA GLU A 134 6.13 11.82 17.46
C GLU A 134 5.52 11.61 16.07
N ASP A 135 5.21 12.70 15.34
CA ASP A 135 4.66 12.62 13.99
C ASP A 135 5.73 12.09 13.04
N HIS A 136 5.43 10.97 12.36
CA HIS A 136 6.35 10.40 11.37
C HIS A 136 5.62 9.73 10.22
N ALA A 137 6.31 9.60 9.10
CA ALA A 137 5.86 8.84 7.95
C ALA A 137 6.76 7.61 7.79
N GLU A 138 6.13 6.47 7.54
CA GLU A 138 6.83 5.24 7.19
C GLU A 138 6.62 4.94 5.71
N CYS A 139 7.63 4.36 5.07
CA CYS A 139 7.51 3.81 3.74
C CYS A 139 8.07 2.40 3.64
N ALA A 140 7.48 1.61 2.74
CA ALA A 140 7.97 0.30 2.38
C ALA A 140 8.09 0.18 0.86
N GLU A 141 9.19 -0.41 0.40
CA GLU A 141 9.37 -0.79 -1.00
C GLU A 141 8.92 -2.25 -1.15
N VAL A 142 8.13 -2.50 -2.19
CA VAL A 142 7.46 -3.78 -2.41
C VAL A 142 7.95 -4.41 -3.70
N LYS A 143 8.13 -5.73 -3.66
CA LYS A 143 8.43 -6.52 -4.84
C LYS A 143 7.52 -7.74 -4.84
N SER A 144 6.68 -7.84 -5.87
CA SER A 144 5.85 -9.02 -6.11
C SER A 144 6.53 -9.93 -7.14
N LYS A 145 6.48 -11.24 -6.90
CA LYS A 145 6.95 -12.25 -7.86
C LYS A 145 5.88 -13.33 -8.05
N PRO A 146 5.35 -13.51 -9.28
CA PRO A 146 4.55 -14.68 -9.60
C PRO A 146 5.43 -15.95 -9.62
N SER A 147 4.92 -17.06 -9.10
CA SER A 147 5.61 -18.36 -9.09
C SER A 147 5.71 -18.93 -10.52
N SER A 148 6.93 -18.89 -11.09
CA SER A 148 7.45 -19.75 -12.20
C SER A 148 8.66 -19.16 -12.96
N GLY A 149 9.34 -18.12 -12.44
CA GLY A 149 10.53 -17.54 -13.08
C GLY A 149 11.85 -17.91 -12.39
N ASN A 150 12.79 -18.51 -13.12
CA ASN A 150 14.18 -18.81 -12.70
C ASN A 150 15.08 -17.57 -12.50
N SER A 151 14.55 -16.36 -12.63
CA SER A 151 15.32 -15.16 -12.38
C SER A 151 15.62 -15.01 -10.88
N LYS A 152 16.83 -14.53 -10.58
CA LYS A 152 17.26 -14.09 -9.24
C LYS A 152 17.32 -12.55 -9.17
N PRO A 153 16.23 -11.76 -9.34
CA PRO A 153 16.33 -10.30 -9.33
C PRO A 153 16.63 -9.76 -7.91
N ILE A 154 16.35 -10.53 -6.87
CA ILE A 154 16.19 -10.06 -5.49
C ILE A 154 17.50 -9.50 -4.91
N VAL A 155 18.64 -10.18 -5.14
CA VAL A 155 19.95 -9.74 -4.60
C VAL A 155 20.51 -8.54 -5.37
N SER A 156 20.23 -8.41 -6.66
CA SER A 156 20.72 -7.28 -7.49
C SER A 156 19.88 -6.01 -7.34
N THR A 157 18.60 -6.14 -6.95
CA THR A 157 17.67 -5.00 -6.83
C THR A 157 17.82 -4.26 -5.49
N LEU A 158 18.20 -4.96 -4.41
CA LEU A 158 18.45 -4.36 -3.09
C LEU A 158 19.55 -3.29 -3.13
N LYS A 159 20.58 -3.47 -3.96
CA LYS A 159 21.65 -2.47 -4.19
C LYS A 159 21.17 -1.16 -4.84
N GLY A 160 20.04 -1.19 -5.55
CA GLY A 160 19.47 0.02 -6.16
C GLY A 160 18.68 0.89 -5.19
N SER A 161 18.18 0.31 -4.08
CA SER A 161 17.35 1.02 -3.09
C SER A 161 18.13 2.03 -2.24
N GLU A 162 19.44 1.79 -2.03
CA GLU A 162 20.33 2.66 -1.24
C GLU A 162 20.48 4.07 -1.83
N THR A 163 20.22 4.26 -3.12
CA THR A 163 20.50 5.54 -3.82
C THR A 163 19.28 6.45 -3.96
N ASP A 164 18.06 5.96 -3.67
CA ASP A 164 16.80 6.66 -4.01
C ASP A 164 15.94 7.03 -2.77
N ARG A 165 16.51 6.85 -1.57
CA ARG A 165 15.83 6.74 -0.28
C ARG A 165 15.21 8.04 0.26
N SER A 166 15.75 9.20 -0.11
CA SER A 166 15.11 10.50 0.19
C SER A 166 14.18 10.94 -0.94
N GLY A 167 14.61 10.80 -2.19
CA GLY A 167 13.90 11.37 -3.34
C GLY A 167 12.50 10.80 -3.60
N ARG A 168 12.27 9.49 -3.43
CA ARG A 168 10.95 8.90 -3.73
C ARG A 168 9.91 9.22 -2.66
N LEU A 169 10.27 9.18 -1.38
CA LEU A 169 9.34 9.56 -0.32
C LEU A 169 9.00 11.05 -0.40
N ASP A 170 10.01 11.92 -0.54
CA ASP A 170 9.79 13.36 -0.67
C ASP A 170 8.86 13.71 -1.84
N LYS A 171 9.03 13.04 -2.99
CA LYS A 171 8.15 13.21 -4.14
C LYS A 171 6.72 12.72 -3.85
N THR A 172 6.57 11.60 -3.14
CA THR A 172 5.25 11.09 -2.74
C THR A 172 4.55 12.07 -1.81
N LEU A 173 5.26 12.58 -0.81
CA LEU A 173 4.73 13.55 0.16
C LEU A 173 4.34 14.87 -0.52
N ASN A 174 5.18 15.38 -1.43
CA ASN A 174 4.85 16.57 -2.21
C ASN A 174 3.61 16.36 -3.10
N TRP A 175 3.49 15.19 -3.72
CA TRP A 175 2.30 14.88 -4.53
C TRP A 175 1.03 14.77 -3.67
N LEU A 176 1.09 14.13 -2.51
CA LEU A 176 -0.03 14.08 -1.56
C LEU A 176 -0.38 15.49 -1.05
N LYS A 177 0.62 16.35 -0.79
CA LYS A 177 0.41 17.76 -0.45
C LYS A 177 -0.35 18.51 -1.54
N GLU A 178 0.06 18.37 -2.79
CA GLU A 178 -0.60 19.01 -3.94
C GLU A 178 -2.06 18.58 -4.03
N LEU A 179 -2.35 17.28 -3.86
CA LEU A 179 -3.71 16.76 -3.83
C LEU A 179 -4.54 17.32 -2.66
N ALA A 180 -3.92 17.54 -1.50
CA ALA A 180 -4.59 18.10 -0.33
C ALA A 180 -4.96 19.56 -0.57
N ILE A 181 -4.04 20.35 -1.09
CA ILE A 181 -4.24 21.77 -1.46
C ILE A 181 -5.33 21.90 -2.54
N GLN A 182 -5.36 20.98 -3.51
CA GLN A 182 -6.39 20.97 -4.56
C GLN A 182 -7.77 20.51 -4.06
N GLY A 183 -7.86 20.01 -2.83
CA GLY A 183 -9.08 19.42 -2.27
C GLY A 183 -9.40 18.03 -2.85
N THR A 184 -8.53 17.43 -3.65
CA THR A 184 -8.72 16.13 -4.31
C THR A 184 -8.60 14.95 -3.35
N LEU A 185 -7.87 15.10 -2.23
CA LEU A 185 -7.79 14.13 -1.13
C LEU A 185 -9.12 13.97 -0.34
N ALA A 186 -10.25 14.20 -1.00
CA ALA A 186 -11.58 14.14 -0.43
C ALA A 186 -12.11 12.73 -0.22
N ASP A 187 -11.43 12.00 0.66
CA ASP A 187 -12.04 10.89 1.36
C ASP A 187 -12.94 11.40 2.48
N PRO A 188 -14.09 10.76 2.77
CA PRO A 188 -14.85 11.02 4.01
C PRO A 188 -14.01 10.97 5.29
N ASP A 189 -12.90 10.20 5.30
CA ASP A 189 -11.98 10.12 6.45
C ASP A 189 -10.99 11.30 6.53
N TRP A 190 -10.83 12.08 5.46
CA TRP A 190 -9.96 13.26 5.39
C TRP A 190 -10.83 14.50 5.19
N ASP A 191 -11.34 15.04 6.30
CA ASP A 191 -12.14 16.26 6.25
C ASP A 191 -11.34 17.45 5.66
N GLU A 192 -12.04 18.49 5.20
CA GLU A 192 -11.41 19.66 4.57
C GLU A 192 -10.37 20.33 5.50
N ALA A 193 -10.64 20.31 6.80
CA ALA A 193 -9.74 20.83 7.82
C ALA A 193 -8.48 19.96 7.98
N MET A 194 -8.58 18.64 7.78
CA MET A 194 -7.46 17.70 7.76
C MET A 194 -6.57 17.90 6.55
N ARG A 195 -7.13 18.19 5.37
CA ARG A 195 -6.35 18.52 4.17
C ARG A 195 -5.58 19.83 4.30
N ILE A 196 -6.25 20.87 4.79
CA ILE A 196 -5.64 22.18 5.02
C ILE A 196 -4.53 22.06 6.08
N ARG A 197 -4.78 21.39 7.22
CA ARG A 197 -3.77 21.20 8.28
C ARG A 197 -2.60 20.29 7.86
N PHE A 198 -2.85 19.22 7.11
CA PHE A 198 -1.78 18.41 6.52
C PHE A 198 -0.91 19.25 5.56
N ALA A 199 -1.53 20.09 4.73
CA ALA A 199 -0.82 20.96 3.79
C ALA A 199 -0.04 22.12 4.47
N GLU A 200 -0.60 22.70 5.54
CA GLU A 200 -0.04 23.82 6.30
C GLU A 200 1.05 23.36 7.29
N HIS A 201 0.78 22.37 8.14
CA HIS A 201 1.64 22.06 9.29
C HIS A 201 2.78 21.09 9.00
N HIS A 202 2.61 20.10 8.13
CA HIS A 202 3.65 19.10 7.85
C HIS A 202 4.75 19.60 6.90
N PHE A 203 4.58 20.78 6.30
CA PHE A 203 5.50 21.30 5.29
C PHE A 203 6.05 22.72 5.58
N ASP A 204 5.47 23.48 6.51
CA ASP A 204 6.10 24.68 7.08
C ASP A 204 7.15 24.31 8.16
N ALA A 205 6.99 23.17 8.82
CA ALA A 205 8.09 22.48 9.50
C ALA A 205 8.82 21.63 8.45
N ALA A 206 9.92 22.13 7.89
CA ALA A 206 10.79 21.32 7.04
C ALA A 206 11.24 20.08 7.83
N LEU A 207 10.57 18.92 7.67
CA LEU A 207 10.85 17.63 8.34
C LEU A 207 11.80 17.79 9.53
N ILE A 208 11.35 18.44 10.60
CA ILE A 208 12.18 18.69 11.78
C ILE A 208 12.14 17.41 12.60
N GLY A 209 12.79 16.38 12.07
CA GLY A 209 12.82 15.04 12.62
C GLY A 209 13.41 14.07 11.60
N PRO A 210 14.19 13.06 12.03
CA PRO A 210 14.63 12.01 11.12
C PRO A 210 13.41 11.29 10.57
N VAL A 211 13.26 11.25 9.24
CA VAL A 211 12.35 10.30 8.58
C VAL A 211 12.78 8.90 9.00
N ASP A 212 11.91 8.18 9.71
CA ASP A 212 12.21 6.82 10.15
C ASP A 212 11.96 5.83 9.01
N TYR A 213 13.00 5.09 8.65
CA TYR A 213 13.04 4.16 7.53
C TYR A 213 12.96 2.69 7.99
N ASN A 214 12.36 2.40 9.15
CA ASN A 214 12.37 1.05 9.76
C ASN A 214 11.87 -0.09 8.83
N TYR A 215 10.98 0.20 7.88
CA TYR A 215 10.44 -0.80 6.94
C TYR A 215 10.89 -0.59 5.48
N THR A 216 12.06 0.03 5.30
CA THR A 216 12.72 0.11 3.98
C THR A 216 13.58 -1.13 3.73
N THR A 217 13.78 -1.47 2.45
CA THR A 217 14.39 -2.72 1.97
C THR A 217 15.82 -3.00 2.44
N ASP A 218 16.51 -2.05 3.05
CA ASP A 218 17.84 -2.23 3.64
C ASP A 218 17.83 -2.55 5.15
N LYS A 219 16.69 -2.35 5.84
CA LYS A 219 16.48 -2.76 7.24
C LYS A 219 15.48 -3.93 7.37
N ALA A 220 14.34 -3.84 6.68
CA ALA A 220 13.29 -4.86 6.65
C ALA A 220 12.31 -4.61 5.47
N GLY A 221 12.62 -5.10 4.27
CA GLY A 221 11.67 -5.03 3.12
C GLY A 221 10.59 -6.12 3.17
N LEU A 222 9.48 -5.97 2.42
CA LEU A 222 8.45 -7.01 2.28
C LEU A 222 8.50 -7.65 0.89
N LEU A 223 8.71 -8.97 0.83
CA LEU A 223 8.63 -9.79 -0.37
C LEU A 223 7.34 -10.60 -0.33
N ILE A 224 6.54 -10.56 -1.41
CA ILE A 224 5.33 -11.39 -1.53
C ILE A 224 5.59 -12.49 -2.55
N GLY A 225 5.55 -13.75 -2.10
CA GLY A 225 5.79 -14.96 -2.90
C GLY A 225 4.62 -15.95 -2.86
N GLY A 226 4.54 -16.84 -3.86
CA GLY A 226 3.65 -18.00 -3.82
C GLY A 226 4.42 -19.25 -3.42
N VAL A 227 3.83 -20.15 -2.63
CA VAL A 227 4.49 -21.39 -2.21
C VAL A 227 4.71 -22.29 -3.42
N ASP A 228 5.98 -22.54 -3.77
CA ASP A 228 6.35 -23.56 -4.73
C ASP A 228 6.10 -24.93 -4.08
N SER A 229 5.08 -25.65 -4.55
CA SER A 229 4.89 -27.06 -4.22
C SER A 229 5.95 -27.92 -4.92
N ASN A 230 7.17 -27.94 -4.39
CA ASN A 230 8.19 -28.93 -4.72
C ASN A 230 8.83 -29.46 -3.43
N ALA A 231 8.08 -30.34 -2.77
CA ALA A 231 8.64 -31.32 -1.86
C ALA A 231 9.00 -32.58 -2.68
N ASP A 232 10.30 -32.83 -2.84
CA ASP A 232 11.00 -34.13 -3.02
C ASP A 232 12.34 -33.89 -3.74
N GLY A 233 13.50 -34.42 -3.36
CA GLY A 233 13.94 -35.30 -2.28
C GLY A 233 15.44 -35.03 -2.06
N GLY A 234 16.03 -35.29 -0.90
CA GLY A 234 16.31 -36.65 -0.46
C GLY A 234 17.82 -36.86 -0.51
N VAL A 235 18.44 -36.80 0.66
CA VAL A 235 19.84 -37.15 0.90
C VAL A 235 20.02 -38.65 0.66
N SER A 236 20.87 -39.02 -0.30
CA SER A 236 21.80 -40.16 -0.24
C SER A 236 22.80 -40.06 -1.39
#